data_AF-A0A529ZNX5-F1
#
_entry.id   AF-A0A529ZNX5-F1
#
_cell.length_a   1.000
_cell.length_b   1.000
_cell.length_c   1.000
_cell.angle_alpha   90.00
_cell.angle_beta   90.00
_cell.angle_gamma   90.00
#
_symmetry.space_group_name_H-M   'P 1'
#
loop_
_entity.id
_entity.type
_entity.pdbx_description
1 polymer ?
#
loop_
_entity_poly.entity_id
_entity_poly.type
_entity_poly.pdbx_seq_one_letter_code
_entity_poly.pdbx_strand_id
1 'polypeptide(L)' 'LLEALTSPKLQQLAWSKHGFRGPLGTVAGDADAIAGVRPAEIEAVLPMPSADVMLSLLSQMEA' A
#
# COMPACT_ATOMS: atom_id res chain seq x y z
N LEU A 1 14.44 -4.00 9.62
CA LEU A 1 13.43 -4.33 8.58
C LEU A 1 12.48 -3.17 8.32
N LEU A 2 11.74 -2.68 9.33
CA LEU A 2 10.83 -1.54 9.18
C LEU A 2 11.49 -0.31 8.54
N GLU A 3 12.66 0.08 9.04
CA GLU A 3 13.42 1.21 8.50
C GLU A 3 13.76 1.07 7.01
N ALA A 4 14.09 -0.14 6.57
CA ALA A 4 14.34 -0.43 5.15
C ALA A 4 13.05 -0.30 4.32
N LEU A 5 11.93 -0.85 4.81
CA LEU A 5 10.62 -0.76 4.16
C LEU A 5 10.09 0.67 4.07
N THR A 6 10.52 1.56 4.96
CA THR A 6 10.16 2.99 4.92
C THR A 6 11.17 3.84 4.15
N SER A 7 12.27 3.27 3.65
CA SER A 7 13.27 4.05 2.93
C SER A 7 12.74 4.58 1.58
N PRO A 8 13.08 5.82 1.19
CA PRO A 8 12.59 6.41 -0.06
C PRO A 8 12.90 5.56 -1.31
N LYS A 9 14.09 4.95 -1.33
CA LYS A 9 14.54 4.12 -2.45
C LYS A 9 13.71 2.84 -2.61
N LEU A 10 13.39 2.16 -1.51
CA LEU A 10 12.54 0.97 -1.57
C LEU A 10 11.10 1.32 -1.89
N GLN A 11 10.58 2.44 -1.37
CA GLN A 11 9.25 2.95 -1.71
C GLN A 11 9.13 3.25 -3.21
N GLN A 12 10.13 3.90 -3.82
CA GLN A 12 10.16 4.15 -5.26
C GLN A 12 10.23 2.86 -6.10
N LEU A 13 10.99 1.86 -5.64
CA LEU A 13 11.07 0.56 -6.31
C LEU A 13 9.75 -0.21 -6.23
N ALA A 14 9.14 -0.24 -5.04
CA ALA A 14 7.85 -0.88 -4.79
C ALA A 14 6.73 -0.21 -5.60
N TRP A 15 6.78 1.12 -5.70
CA TRP A 15 5.91 1.91 -6.55
C TRP A 15 6.05 1.52 -8.02
N SER A 16 7.24 1.70 -8.60
CA SER A 16 7.45 1.56 -10.05
C SER A 16 7.16 0.16 -10.61
N LYS A 17 7.32 -0.89 -9.79
CA LYS A 17 7.08 -2.27 -10.23
C LYS A 17 5.69 -2.82 -9.89
N HIS A 18 5.09 -2.34 -8.80
CA HIS A 18 3.93 -3.00 -8.21
C HIS A 18 2.82 -2.03 -7.78
N GLY A 19 3.03 -0.72 -7.89
CA GLY A 19 2.06 0.29 -7.49
C GLY A 19 1.86 0.42 -5.98
N PHE A 20 2.73 -0.19 -5.16
CA PHE A 20 2.70 -0.05 -3.70
C PHE A 20 2.83 1.42 -3.31
N ARG A 21 1.88 1.89 -2.50
CA ARG A 21 1.79 3.27 -2.05
C ARG A 21 2.64 3.47 -0.79
N GLY A 22 3.12 4.71 -0.62
CA GLY A 22 3.80 5.12 0.58
C GLY A 22 2.87 5.19 1.80
N PRO A 23 3.39 5.64 2.96
CA PRO A 23 2.60 5.83 4.16
C PRO A 23 1.32 6.62 3.87
N LEU A 24 0.20 6.22 4.48
CA LEU A 24 -1.13 6.85 4.32
C LEU A 24 -1.64 6.92 2.86
N GLY A 25 -1.21 5.99 2.00
CA GLY A 25 -1.64 5.96 0.60
C GLY A 25 -1.02 7.05 -0.27
N THR A 26 0.07 7.68 0.20
CA THR A 26 0.79 8.69 -0.57
C THR A 26 1.42 8.10 -1.84
N VAL A 27 1.45 8.93 -2.89
CA VAL A 27 2.15 8.62 -4.13
C VAL A 27 3.65 8.59 -3.85
N ALA A 28 4.27 7.42 -4.04
CA ALA A 28 5.69 7.21 -3.73
C ALA A 28 6.62 7.40 -4.96
N GLY A 29 6.08 7.79 -6.11
CA GLY A 29 6.84 8.00 -7.34
C GLY A 29 5.97 8.51 -8.49
N ASP A 30 6.55 8.56 -9.68
CA ASP A 30 5.88 9.03 -10.90
C ASP A 30 4.63 8.19 -11.25
N ALA A 31 3.51 8.85 -11.50
CA ALA A 31 2.26 8.17 -11.75
C ALA A 31 2.25 7.36 -13.05
N ASP A 32 3.00 7.81 -14.05
CA ASP A 32 3.08 7.17 -15.37
C ASP A 32 3.77 5.81 -15.30
N ALA A 33 4.65 5.60 -14.31
CA ALA A 33 5.36 4.34 -14.11
C ALA A 33 4.45 3.14 -13.83
N ILE A 34 3.19 3.37 -13.43
CA ILE A 34 2.22 2.30 -13.14
C ILE A 34 0.89 2.46 -13.87
N ALA A 35 0.85 3.22 -14.96
CA ALA A 35 -0.39 3.49 -15.70
C ALA A 35 -1.15 2.22 -16.12
N GLY A 36 -0.45 1.13 -16.42
CA GLY A 36 -1.06 -0.16 -16.81
C GLY A 36 -1.44 -1.09 -15.64
N VAL A 37 -1.11 -0.72 -14.40
CA VAL A 37 -1.32 -1.58 -13.21
C VAL A 37 -2.25 -0.93 -12.19
N ARG A 38 -2.38 0.40 -12.23
CA ARG A 38 -3.25 1.16 -11.33
C ARG A 38 -4.67 1.24 -11.89
N PRO A 39 -5.70 1.17 -11.03
CA PRO A 39 -7.05 1.60 -11.39
C PRO A 39 -7.04 3.01 -12.01
N ALA A 40 -7.89 3.24 -13.01
CA ALA A 40 -8.03 4.55 -13.66
C ALA A 40 -8.44 5.65 -12.68
N GLU A 41 -9.26 5.30 -11.69
CA GLU A 41 -9.74 6.19 -10.64
C GLU A 41 -9.63 5.52 -9.27
N ILE A 42 -9.39 6.33 -8.24
CA ILE A 42 -9.40 5.89 -6.84
C ILE A 42 -10.53 6.66 -6.16
N GLU A 43 -11.61 5.97 -5.85
CA GLU A 43 -12.78 6.57 -5.17
C GLU A 43 -12.48 6.89 -3.70
N ALA A 44 -11.69 6.02 -3.02
CA ALA A 44 -11.33 6.20 -1.64
C ALA A 44 -9.99 5.56 -1.29
N VAL A 45 -9.23 6.20 -0.39
CA VAL A 45 -8.11 5.60 0.32
C VAL A 45 -8.52 5.49 1.78
N LEU A 46 -8.69 4.25 2.27
CA LEU A 46 -9.05 3.99 3.66
C LEU A 46 -7.80 3.66 4.47
N PRO A 47 -7.67 4.17 5.71
CA PRO A 47 -6.60 3.75 6.58
C PRO A 47 -6.73 2.25 6.87
N MET A 48 -5.58 1.57 6.94
CA MET A 48 -5.55 0.18 7.38
C MET A 48 -6.13 0.11 8.81
N PRO A 49 -7.05 -0.82 9.09
CA PRO A 49 -7.53 -1.04 10.46
C PRO A 49 -6.37 -1.37 11.40
N SER A 50 -6.56 -1.10 12.68
CA SER A 50 -5.55 -1.47 13.69
C SER A 50 -5.31 -2.97 13.71
N ALA A 51 -4.12 -3.38 14.16
CA ALA A 51 -3.69 -4.78 14.10
C ALA A 51 -4.66 -5.72 14.85
N ASP A 52 -5.20 -5.28 16.00
CA ASP A 52 -6.21 -5.99 16.78
C ASP A 52 -7.53 -6.19 16.01
N VAL A 53 -7.96 -5.18 15.25
CA VAL A 53 -9.14 -5.30 14.37
C VAL A 53 -8.87 -6.29 13.24
N MET A 54 -7.70 -6.19 12.60
CA MET A 54 -7.30 -7.11 11.52
C MET A 54 -7.25 -8.57 12.01
N LEU A 55 -6.65 -8.82 13.17
CA LEU A 55 -6.59 -10.15 13.78
C LEU A 55 -7.98 -10.69 14.14
N SER A 56 -8.86 -9.82 14.65
CA SER A 56 -10.24 -10.19 14.96
C SER A 56 -11.00 -10.64 13.71
N LEU A 57 -10.87 -9.92 12.59
CA LEU A 57 -11.48 -10.30 11.32
C LEU A 57 -10.97 -11.65 10.80
N LEU A 58 -9.66 -11.88 10.82
CA LEU A 58 -9.07 -13.14 10.38
C LEU A 58 -9.60 -14.33 11.19
N SER A 59 -9.70 -14.17 12.52
CA SER A 59 -10.23 -15.23 13.38
C SER A 59 -11.67 -15.62 13.06
N GLN A 60 -12.47 -14.70 12.51
CA GLN A 60 -13.84 -14.98 12.09
C GLN A 60 -13.92 -15.69 10.73
N MET A 61 -12.89 -15.60 9.90
CA MET A 61 -12.84 -16.22 8.57
C MET A 61 -12.31 -17.66 8.61
N GLU A 62 -11.62 -18.04 9.69
CA GLU A 62 -11.11 -19.39 9.91
C GLU A 62 -12.11 -20.34 10.59
N ALA A 63 -13.32 -19.85 10.92
CA ALA A 63 -14.43 -20.61 11.52
C ALA A 63 -15.43 -21.11 10.47
#